data_AF-A0A354MW43-F1
#
_entry.id   AF-A0A354MW43-F1
#
_cell.length_a   1.000
_cell.length_b   1.000
_cell.length_c   1.000
_cell.angle_alpha   90.00
_cell.angle_beta   90.00
_cell.angle_gamma   90.00
#
_symmetry.space_group_name_H-M   'P 1'
#
loop_
_entity.id
_entity.type
_entity.pdbx_description
1 polymer ?
#
loop_
_entity_poly.entity_id
_entity_poly.type
_entity_poly.pdbx_seq_one_letter_code
_entity_poly.pdbx_strand_id
1 'polypeptide(L)'
;MLYSEEKFFTELLNETIPEMREAKRLFTEGNLPAAEACFAAYARKTLHEDLQDTKEKVAAGTLAPAPIIAEADRIVDGWVSACGFPWHFEDGKIDWNSNKT
;
A
#
# COMPACT_ATOMS: atom_id res chain seq x y z
N MET A 1 -9.59 -4.55 8.89
CA MET A 1 -9.61 -3.71 10.10
C MET A 1 -8.71 -2.52 9.82
N LEU A 2 -9.26 -1.32 9.68
CA LEU A 2 -8.47 -0.09 9.56
C LEU A 2 -8.02 0.30 10.97
N TYR A 3 -6.73 0.53 11.16
CA TYR A 3 -6.20 1.08 12.41
C TYR A 3 -6.45 2.59 12.42
N SER A 4 -6.78 3.16 13.59
CA SER A 4 -6.76 4.61 13.74
C SER A 4 -5.33 5.12 13.69
N GLU A 5 -5.15 6.39 13.30
CA GLU A 5 -3.86 7.08 13.34
C GLU A 5 -3.24 7.01 14.75
N GLU A 6 -4.06 7.22 15.77
CA GLU A 6 -3.66 7.11 17.17
C GLU A 6 -3.10 5.73 17.50
N LYS A 7 -3.81 4.66 17.15
CA LYS A 7 -3.33 3.30 17.38
C LYS A 7 -2.05 3.02 16.58
N PHE A 8 -1.98 3.50 15.34
CA PHE A 8 -0.81 3.31 14.50
C PHE A 8 0.43 3.94 15.12
N PHE A 9 0.41 5.25 15.38
CA PHE A 9 1.58 6.00 15.85
C PHE A 9 1.95 5.73 17.31
N THR A 10 1.03 5.25 18.15
CA THR A 10 1.30 5.04 19.58
C THR A 10 1.54 3.59 19.98
N GLU A 11 0.85 2.61 19.38
CA GLU A 11 0.90 1.21 19.79
C GLU A 11 1.65 0.30 18.81
N LEU A 12 1.55 0.60 17.50
CA LEU A 12 1.99 -0.32 16.45
C LEU A 12 3.39 -0.02 15.91
N LEU A 13 3.91 1.20 16.10
CA LEU A 13 5.25 1.54 15.66
C LEU A 13 6.33 0.79 16.46
N ASN A 14 7.28 0.20 15.73
CA ASN A 14 8.44 -0.45 16.35
C ASN A 14 9.48 0.59 16.79
N GLU A 15 9.45 0.99 18.05
CA GLU A 15 10.34 2.01 18.63
C GLU A 15 11.83 1.61 18.74
N THR A 16 12.18 0.36 18.40
CA THR A 16 13.60 -0.02 18.25
C THR A 16 14.25 0.64 17.03
N ILE A 17 13.44 1.02 16.03
CA ILE A 17 13.85 1.75 14.84
C ILE A 17 13.85 3.26 15.17
N PRO A 18 14.97 3.99 15.00
CA PRO A 18 15.06 5.42 15.33
C PRO A 18 13.99 6.28 14.66
N GLU A 19 13.74 6.06 13.37
CA GLU A 19 12.75 6.83 12.59
C GLU A 19 11.32 6.58 13.07
N MET A 20 11.00 5.36 13.53
CA MET A 20 9.69 5.04 14.09
C MET A 20 9.47 5.70 15.46
N ARG A 21 10.53 5.74 16.28
CA ARG A 21 10.49 6.46 17.57
C ARG A 21 10.27 7.95 17.36
N GLU A 22 10.93 8.52 16.36
CA GLU A 22 10.77 9.94 16.01
C GLU A 22 9.36 10.23 15.47
N ALA A 23 8.82 9.37 14.60
CA ALA A 23 7.44 9.49 14.12
C ALA A 23 6.43 9.45 15.28
N LYS A 24 6.60 8.54 16.24
CA LYS A 24 5.77 8.50 17.46
C LYS A 24 5.87 9.79 18.28
N ARG A 25 7.09 10.30 18.50
CA ARG A 25 7.32 11.56 19.23
C ARG A 25 6.57 12.72 18.58
N LEU A 26 6.74 12.90 17.27
CA LEU A 26 6.08 13.96 16.50
C LEU A 26 4.55 13.87 16.58
N PHE A 27 4.00 12.65 16.54
CA PHE A 27 2.57 12.43 16.71
C PHE A 27 2.11 12.82 18.13
N THR A 28 2.83 12.40 19.17
CA THR A 28 2.48 12.74 20.57
C THR A 28 2.57 14.23 20.89
N GLU A 29 3.36 14.98 20.11
CA GLU A 29 3.44 16.45 20.17
C GLU A 29 2.30 17.16 19.40
N GLY A 30 1.38 16.39 18.82
CA GLY A 30 0.25 16.91 18.03
C GLY A 30 0.62 17.28 16.60
N ASN A 31 1.80 16.88 16.10
CA ASN A 31 2.26 17.18 14.75
C ASN A 31 2.14 15.97 13.82
N LEU A 32 0.89 15.61 13.50
CA LEU A 32 0.58 14.50 12.58
C LEU A 32 1.28 14.64 11.22
N PRO A 33 1.27 15.81 10.54
CA PRO A 33 1.94 15.92 9.23
C PRO A 33 3.44 15.61 9.28
N ALA A 34 4.13 16.01 10.35
CA ALA A 34 5.54 15.68 10.52
C ALA A 34 5.76 14.20 10.84
N ALA A 35 4.88 13.58 11.65
CA ALA A 35 4.92 12.16 11.95
C ALA A 35 4.76 11.30 10.69
N GLU A 36 3.78 11.63 9.84
CA GLU A 36 3.56 10.97 8.54
C GLU A 36 4.75 11.16 7.60
N ALA A 37 5.29 12.37 7.51
CA ALA A 37 6.45 12.65 6.68
C ALA A 37 7.68 11.83 7.13
N CYS A 38 7.92 11.72 8.43
CA CYS A 38 8.99 10.93 9.01
C CYS A 38 8.83 9.44 8.68
N PHE A 39 7.64 8.88 8.93
CA PHE A 39 7.32 7.49 8.61
C PHE A 39 7.46 7.19 7.10
N ALA A 40 6.92 8.05 6.24
CA ALA A 40 6.98 7.89 4.80
C ALA A 40 8.41 7.99 4.26
N ALA A 41 9.26 8.85 4.84
CA ALA A 41 10.67 8.94 4.47
C ALA A 41 11.42 7.64 4.78
N TYR A 42 11.18 7.06 5.96
CA TYR A 42 11.73 5.74 6.31
C TYR A 42 11.23 4.66 5.35
N ALA A 43 9.92 4.57 5.12
CA ALA A 43 9.33 3.56 4.26
C ALA A 43 9.88 3.63 2.83
N ARG A 44 10.06 4.82 2.27
CA ARG A 44 10.68 4.98 0.92
C ARG A 44 12.12 4.47 0.87
N LYS A 45 12.88 4.63 1.95
CA LYS A 45 14.26 4.14 2.03
C LYS A 45 14.31 2.61 2.08
N THR A 46 13.37 1.97 2.75
CA THR A 46 13.34 0.50 2.90
C THR A 46 12.63 -0.21 1.73
N LEU A 47 11.55 0.36 1.20
CA LEU A 47 10.79 -0.20 0.07
C LEU A 47 11.59 -0.26 -1.25
N HIS A 48 12.70 0.49 -1.35
CA HIS A 48 13.57 0.41 -2.51
C HIS A 48 14.11 -1.03 -2.72
N GLU A 49 14.30 -1.78 -1.64
CA GLU A 49 14.77 -3.17 -1.69
C GLU A 49 13.66 -4.13 -2.14
N ASP A 50 12.41 -3.91 -1.73
CA ASP A 50 11.27 -4.77 -2.12
C ASP A 50 10.91 -4.66 -3.60
N LEU A 51 11.13 -3.49 -4.21
CA LEU A 51 10.89 -3.29 -5.65
C LEU A 51 11.98 -3.93 -6.52
N GLN A 52 13.09 -4.35 -5.93
CA GLN A 52 14.23 -4.92 -6.67
C GLN A 52 13.88 -6.29 -7.26
N ASP A 53 13.20 -7.16 -6.52
CA ASP A 53 12.75 -8.49 -7.00
C ASP A 53 11.81 -8.38 -8.21
N THR A 54 10.88 -7.41 -8.19
CA THR A 54 9.97 -7.18 -9.33
C THR A 54 10.75 -6.71 -10.56
N LYS A 55 11.69 -5.77 -10.39
CA LYS A 55 12.56 -5.30 -11.49
C LYS A 55 13.38 -6.44 -12.08
N GLU A 56 13.94 -7.31 -11.23
CA GLU A 56 14.73 -8.46 -11.65
C GLU A 56 13.91 -9.48 -12.43
N LYS A 57 12.68 -9.78 -11.99
CA LYS A 57 11.77 -10.68 -12.71
C LYS A 57 11.35 -10.14 -14.07
N VAL A 58 11.13 -8.82 -14.18
CA VAL A 58 10.87 -8.16 -15.47
C VAL A 58 12.11 -8.26 -16.38
N ALA A 59 13.30 -7.95 -15.86
CA ALA A 59 14.54 -8.03 -16.63
C ALA A 59 14.88 -9.47 -17.07
N ALA A 60 14.57 -10.46 -16.23
CA ALA A 60 14.71 -11.89 -16.53
C ALA A 60 13.64 -12.43 -17.48
N GLY A 61 12.63 -11.63 -17.84
CA GLY A 61 11.51 -12.04 -18.69
C GLY A 61 10.56 -13.06 -18.03
N THR A 62 10.71 -13.32 -16.73
CA THR A 62 9.84 -14.22 -15.96
C THR A 62 8.56 -13.54 -15.51
N LEU A 63 8.52 -12.21 -15.58
CA LEU A 63 7.34 -11.38 -15.38
C LEU A 63 7.11 -10.51 -16.62
N ALA A 64 6.03 -10.77 -17.35
CA ALA A 64 5.65 -9.98 -18.50
C ALA A 64 4.96 -8.67 -18.03
N PRO A 65 5.46 -7.48 -18.41
CA PRO A 65 4.83 -6.21 -17.98
C PRO A 65 3.46 -5.97 -18.60
N ALA A 66 3.26 -6.37 -19.86
CA ALA A 66 2.05 -6.02 -20.60
C ALA A 66 0.74 -6.52 -19.95
N PRO A 67 0.64 -7.78 -19.47
CA PRO A 67 -0.54 -8.22 -18.72
C PRO A 67 -0.79 -7.44 -17.42
N ILE A 68 0.27 -7.04 -16.71
CA ILE A 68 0.15 -6.27 -15.45
C ILE A 68 -0.37 -4.87 -15.73
N ILE A 69 0.16 -4.22 -16.77
CA ILE A 69 -0.29 -2.89 -17.19
C ILE A 69 -1.75 -2.94 -17.63
N ALA A 70 -2.12 -3.93 -18.45
CA ALA A 70 -3.50 -4.10 -18.91
C ALA A 70 -4.48 -4.34 -17.74
N GLU A 71 -4.09 -5.10 -16.72
CA GLU A 71 -4.93 -5.29 -15.53
C GLU A 71 -4.99 -4.01 -14.68
N ALA A 72 -3.89 -3.26 -14.55
CA ALA A 72 -3.88 -1.99 -13.83
C ALA A 72 -4.81 -0.96 -14.50
N ASP A 73 -4.79 -0.85 -15.83
CA ASP A 73 -5.69 0.01 -16.60
C ASP A 73 -7.16 -0.37 -16.33
N ARG A 74 -7.47 -1.67 -16.34
CA ARG A 74 -8.80 -2.19 -16.02
C ARG A 74 -9.26 -1.83 -14.60
N ILE A 75 -8.36 -1.93 -13.61
CA ILE A 75 -8.66 -1.57 -12.21
C ILE A 75 -9.01 -0.08 -12.08
N VAL A 76 -8.28 0.79 -12.78
CA VAL A 76 -8.58 2.23 -12.82
C VAL A 76 -9.96 2.49 -13.43
N ASP A 77 -10.35 1.73 -14.45
CA ASP A 77 -11.69 1.76 -15.05
C ASP A 77 -12.78 1.07 -14.20
N GLY A 78 -12.42 0.57 -13.02
CA GLY A 78 -13.34 -0.03 -12.05
C GLY A 78 -13.58 -1.52 -12.22
N TRP A 79 -12.76 -2.23 -13.01
CA TRP A 79 -12.80 -3.68 -13.13
C TRP A 79 -11.84 -4.35 -12.15
N VAL A 80 -12.31 -5.32 -11.40
CA VAL A 80 -11.46 -6.19 -10.57
C VAL A 80 -11.71 -7.66 -10.92
N SER A 81 -10.65 -8.45 -10.92
CA SER A 81 -10.72 -9.89 -11.15
C SER A 81 -10.30 -10.63 -9.88
N ALA A 82 -11.18 -11.46 -9.33
CA ALA A 82 -10.85 -12.38 -8.25
C ALA A 82 -11.07 -13.82 -8.73
N CYS A 83 -10.05 -14.67 -8.61
CA CYS A 83 -10.10 -16.09 -9.04
C CYS A 83 -10.58 -16.29 -10.50
N GLY A 84 -10.35 -15.32 -11.40
CA GLY A 84 -10.76 -15.39 -12.80
C GLY A 84 -12.17 -14.87 -13.11
N PHE A 85 -12.92 -14.39 -12.10
CA PHE A 85 -14.23 -13.75 -12.31
C PHE A 85 -14.06 -12.23 -12.36
N PRO A 86 -14.24 -11.61 -13.55
CA PRO A 86 -14.19 -10.15 -13.67
C PRO A 86 -15.49 -9.55 -13.13
N TRP A 87 -15.36 -8.50 -12.32
CA TRP A 87 -16.47 -7.71 -11.80
C TRP A 87 -16.20 -6.22 -12.03
N HIS A 88 -17.24 -5.45 -12.33
CA HIS A 88 -17.17 -4.00 -12.53
C HIS A 88 -17.90 -3.29 -11.40
N PHE A 89 -17.27 -2.25 -10.85
CA PHE A 89 -17.88 -1.40 -9.83
C PHE A 89 -19.04 -0.59 -10.41
N GLU A 90 -20.25 -0.81 -9.89
CA GLU A 90 -21.42 0.00 -10.24
C GLU A 90 -21.39 1.32 -9.44
N ASP A 91 -21.86 2.40 -10.06
CA ASP A 91 -21.97 3.73 -9.45
C ASP A 91 -20.68 4.32 -8.86
N GLY A 92 -19.51 3.87 -9.35
CA GLY A 92 -18.21 4.31 -8.85
C GLY A 92 -17.92 3.87 -7.41
N LYS A 93 -18.64 2.86 -6.89
CA LYS A 93 -18.48 2.34 -5.53
C LYS A 93 -17.96 0.92 -5.55
N ILE A 94 -16.96 0.67 -4.71
CA ILE A 94 -16.42 -0.68 -4.49
C ILE A 94 -17.23 -1.35 -3.38
N ASP A 95 -18.00 -2.38 -3.73
CA ASP A 95 -18.61 -3.29 -2.77
C ASP A 95 -17.68 -4.47 -2.48
N TRP A 96 -16.82 -4.29 -1.47
CA TRP A 96 -15.88 -5.30 -0.98
C TRP A 96 -16.54 -6.54 -0.38
N ASN A 97 -17.84 -6.51 -0.07
CA ASN A 97 -18.59 -7.64 0.50
C ASN A 97 -19.40 -8.39 -0.57
N SER A 98 -19.52 -7.86 -1.78
CA SER A 98 -20.24 -8.53 -2.85
C SER A 98 -19.49 -9.80 -3.26
N ASN A 99 -20.13 -10.95 -3.07
CA ASN A 99 -19.67 -12.19 -3.67
C ASN A 99 -20.47 -12.44 -4.94
N LYS A 100 -19.91 -12.03 -6.09
CA LYS A 100 -20.54 -12.14 -7.41
C LYS A 100 -20.23 -13.47 -8.11
N THR A 101 -19.67 -14.45 -7.39
CA THR A 101 -19.44 -15.84 -7.87
C THR A 101 -20.74 -16.61 -8.02
#